data_AF-A0A925YIC4-F1
#
_entry.id   AF-A0A925YIC4-F1
#
_cell.length_a   1.000
_cell.length_b   1.000
_cell.length_c   1.000
_cell.angle_alpha   90.00
_cell.angle_beta   90.00
_cell.angle_gamma   90.00
#
_symmetry.space_group_name_H-M   'P 1'
#
loop_
_entity.id
_entity.type
_entity.pdbx_description
1 polymer ?
#
loop_
_entity_poly.entity_id
_entity_poly.type
_entity_poly.pdbx_seq_one_letter_code
_entity_poly.pdbx_strand_id
1 'polypeptide(L)'
;MPSEEDYKRWNSDHCRWLRDLLTQIRTIRPGTSRQELLKIFTEEGGISHDTFQSFICRECSLIRVDVTFQPYDKPNRKMEWHDEEGDRHIYDPRDEVVKISVPQIGYPIWD
;
A
#
# COMPACT_ATOMS: atom_id res chain seq x y z
N MET A 1 -33.88 14.82 1.81
CA MET A 1 -33.36 13.46 2.09
C MET A 1 -33.24 12.75 0.76
N PRO A 2 -32.16 11.98 0.50
CA PRO A 2 -32.03 11.21 -0.73
C PRO A 2 -33.21 10.24 -0.91
N SER A 3 -33.62 9.98 -2.14
CA SER A 3 -34.66 8.99 -2.42
C SER A 3 -34.13 7.56 -2.31
N GLU A 4 -35.02 6.58 -2.20
CA GLU A 4 -34.68 5.14 -2.27
C GLU A 4 -33.87 4.79 -3.54
N GLU A 5 -34.17 5.44 -4.66
CA GLU A 5 -33.46 5.22 -5.92
C GLU A 5 -32.03 5.79 -5.87
N ASP A 6 -31.85 6.94 -5.22
CA ASP A 6 -30.53 7.53 -4.98
C ASP A 6 -29.67 6.62 -4.09
N TYR A 7 -30.25 6.03 -3.03
CA TYR A 7 -29.55 5.08 -2.16
C TYR A 7 -29.13 3.81 -2.91
N LYS A 8 -30.01 3.24 -3.74
CA LYS A 8 -29.69 2.07 -4.57
C LYS A 8 -28.59 2.37 -5.56
N ARG A 9 -28.65 3.54 -6.21
CA ARG A 9 -27.63 3.99 -7.17
C ARG A 9 -26.29 4.19 -6.47
N TRP A 10 -26.24 4.93 -5.37
CA TRP A 10 -25.03 5.11 -4.58
C TRP A 10 -24.45 3.77 -4.14
N ASN A 11 -25.27 2.86 -3.61
CA ASN A 11 -24.77 1.54 -3.24
C ASN A 11 -24.14 0.83 -4.44
N SER A 12 -24.77 0.87 -5.62
CA SER A 12 -24.24 0.23 -6.83
C SER A 12 -22.94 0.86 -7.34
N ASP A 13 -22.82 2.18 -7.31
CA ASP A 13 -21.65 2.90 -7.82
C ASP A 13 -20.46 2.79 -6.83
N HIS A 14 -20.70 2.89 -5.52
CA HIS A 14 -19.67 2.68 -4.49
C HIS A 14 -19.20 1.23 -4.46
N CYS A 15 -20.11 0.25 -4.59
CA CYS A 15 -19.71 -1.16 -4.71
C CYS A 15 -18.89 -1.41 -5.99
N ARG A 16 -19.23 -0.75 -7.11
CA ARG A 16 -18.45 -0.85 -8.35
C ARG A 16 -17.03 -0.29 -8.15
N TRP A 17 -16.93 0.94 -7.64
CA TRP A 17 -15.64 1.57 -7.34
C TRP A 17 -14.79 0.71 -6.39
N LEU A 18 -15.37 0.23 -5.28
CA LEU A 18 -14.64 -0.58 -4.31
C LEU A 18 -14.16 -1.90 -4.91
N ARG A 19 -14.98 -2.55 -5.74
CA ARG A 19 -14.60 -3.77 -6.45
C ARG A 19 -13.44 -3.51 -7.42
N ASP A 20 -13.47 -2.41 -8.15
CA ASP A 20 -12.43 -2.06 -9.11
C ASP A 20 -11.12 -1.73 -8.37
N LEU A 21 -11.19 -1.01 -7.24
CA LEU A 21 -10.07 -0.75 -6.33
C LEU A 21 -9.47 -2.05 -5.77
N LEU A 22 -10.30 -2.97 -5.26
CA LEU A 22 -9.84 -4.27 -4.77
C LEU A 22 -9.23 -5.12 -5.90
N THR A 23 -9.68 -4.96 -7.14
CA THR A 23 -9.10 -5.63 -8.30
C THR A 23 -7.71 -5.06 -8.62
N GLN A 24 -7.53 -3.75 -8.51
CA GLN A 24 -6.24 -3.09 -8.64
C GLN A 24 -5.27 -3.55 -7.54
N ILE A 25 -5.70 -3.60 -6.28
CA ILE A 25 -4.86 -4.07 -5.17
C ILE A 25 -4.37 -5.52 -5.40
N ARG A 26 -5.21 -6.38 -5.99
CA ARG A 26 -4.86 -7.79 -6.32
C ARG A 26 -3.81 -7.95 -7.42
N THR A 27 -3.39 -6.88 -8.09
CA THR A 27 -2.25 -6.92 -9.02
C THR A 27 -0.92 -6.97 -8.28
N ILE A 28 -0.87 -6.45 -7.04
CA ILE A 28 0.31 -6.52 -6.18
C ILE A 28 0.45 -7.93 -5.61
N ARG A 29 1.56 -8.58 -5.92
CA ARG A 29 1.83 -9.99 -5.61
C ARG A 29 3.30 -10.17 -5.27
N PRO A 30 3.71 -11.35 -4.75
CA PRO A 30 5.12 -11.65 -4.63
C PRO A 30 5.87 -11.44 -5.96
N GLY A 31 7.02 -10.78 -5.92
CA GLY A 31 7.82 -10.35 -7.08
C GLY A 31 7.48 -8.95 -7.62
N THR A 32 6.42 -8.30 -7.13
CA THR A 32 6.16 -6.89 -7.45
C THR A 32 7.20 -5.99 -6.77
N SER A 33 7.69 -4.95 -7.45
CA SER A 33 8.63 -3.99 -6.84
C SER A 33 7.92 -3.05 -5.85
N ARG A 34 8.67 -2.54 -4.86
CA ARG A 34 8.20 -1.53 -3.91
C ARG A 34 7.70 -0.29 -4.64
N GLN A 35 8.37 0.14 -5.71
CA GLN A 35 7.92 1.27 -6.52
C GLN A 35 6.53 1.07 -7.12
N GLU A 36 6.21 -0.13 -7.62
CA GLU A 36 4.88 -0.41 -8.17
C GLU A 36 3.81 -0.44 -7.08
N LEU A 37 4.15 -1.01 -5.91
CA LEU A 37 3.29 -0.99 -4.73
C LEU A 37 2.95 0.45 -4.30
N LEU A 38 3.95 1.33 -4.27
CA LEU A 38 3.82 2.73 -3.87
C LEU A 38 2.94 3.57 -4.81
N LYS A 39 2.57 3.07 -6.00
CA LYS A 39 1.58 3.73 -6.86
C LYS A 39 0.15 3.59 -6.33
N ILE A 40 -0.16 2.50 -5.65
CA ILE A 40 -1.50 2.19 -5.12
C ILE A 40 -1.58 2.51 -3.63
N PHE A 41 -0.47 2.33 -2.93
CA PHE A 41 -0.38 2.43 -1.49
C PHE A 41 0.53 3.58 -1.06
N THR A 42 0.31 4.08 0.15
CA THR A 42 1.23 4.96 0.86
C THR A 42 1.61 4.32 2.19
N GLU A 43 2.80 4.64 2.68
CA GLU A 43 3.30 4.10 3.94
C GLU A 43 2.44 4.60 5.10
N GLU A 44 1.97 3.67 5.93
CA GLU A 44 1.36 3.99 7.21
C GLU A 44 2.54 4.21 8.17
N GLY A 45 2.83 5.47 8.51
CA GLY A 45 3.92 5.81 9.42
C GLY A 45 3.83 4.98 10.71
N GLY A 46 4.97 4.55 11.24
CA GLY A 46 5.00 3.63 12.39
C GLY A 46 6.28 2.83 12.47
N ILE A 47 6.34 1.87 13.39
CA ILE A 47 7.51 1.01 13.59
C ILE A 47 7.60 0.03 12.40
N SER A 48 8.38 0.40 11.39
CA SER A 48 8.86 -0.52 10.36
C SER A 48 9.95 -1.40 10.96
N HIS A 49 9.74 -2.70 10.94
CA HIS A 49 10.85 -3.64 11.12
C HIS A 49 11.55 -3.73 9.76
N ASP A 50 12.88 -3.75 9.72
CA ASP A 50 13.78 -3.76 8.54
C ASP A 50 13.16 -4.19 7.18
N THR A 51 12.40 -5.29 7.14
CA THR A 51 11.78 -5.83 5.92
C THR A 51 10.25 -5.92 5.97
N PHE A 52 9.59 -5.47 7.03
CA PHE A 52 8.13 -5.53 7.23
C PHE A 52 7.55 -4.13 7.46
N GLN A 53 6.55 -3.76 6.67
CA GLN A 53 5.93 -2.44 6.73
C GLN A 53 4.45 -2.51 6.39
N SER A 54 3.67 -1.63 7.05
CA SER A 54 2.25 -1.47 6.82
C SER A 54 1.97 -0.30 5.87
N PHE A 55 0.96 -0.50 5.04
CA PHE A 55 0.59 0.43 3.99
C PHE A 55 -0.91 0.63 3.97
N ILE A 56 -1.33 1.87 3.71
CA ILE A 56 -2.73 2.22 3.49
C ILE A 56 -2.97 2.55 2.02
N CYS A 57 -4.13 2.18 1.51
CA CYS A 57 -4.49 2.46 0.13
C CYS A 57 -4.70 3.98 -0.06
N ARG A 58 -4.10 4.54 -1.11
CA ARG A 58 -4.16 5.99 -1.40
C ARG A 58 -5.59 6.48 -1.64
N GLU A 59 -6.43 5.66 -2.28
CA GLU A 59 -7.83 6.00 -2.55
C GLU A 59 -8.78 5.68 -1.39
N CYS A 60 -8.33 4.89 -0.41
CA CYS A 60 -9.14 4.53 0.76
C CYS A 60 -8.23 4.20 1.95
N SER A 61 -8.02 5.16 2.83
CA SER A 61 -7.15 4.99 4.01
C SER A 61 -7.65 3.94 5.01
N LEU A 62 -8.89 3.48 4.89
CA LEU A 62 -9.44 2.36 5.65
C LEU A 62 -8.90 1.00 5.20
N ILE A 63 -8.38 0.90 3.97
CA ILE A 63 -7.82 -0.33 3.44
C ILE A 63 -6.33 -0.37 3.77
N ARG A 64 -5.94 -1.37 4.54
CA ARG A 64 -4.56 -1.62 4.94
C ARG A 64 -4.05 -2.96 4.41
N VAL A 65 -2.76 -3.00 4.11
CA VAL A 65 -2.00 -4.23 3.87
C VAL A 65 -0.68 -4.20 4.63
N ASP A 66 -0.24 -5.38 5.03
CA ASP A 66 1.06 -5.60 5.62
C ASP A 66 1.95 -6.32 4.60
N VAL A 67 3.15 -5.80 4.41
CA VAL A 67 4.04 -6.21 3.33
C VAL A 67 5.38 -6.60 3.90
N THR A 68 5.90 -7.74 3.44
CA THR A 68 7.29 -8.13 3.66
C THR A 68 8.07 -7.97 2.37
N PHE A 69 9.21 -7.28 2.42
CA PHE A 69 10.10 -7.06 1.30
C PHE A 69 11.35 -7.92 1.37
N GLN A 70 11.90 -8.24 0.22
CA GLN A 70 13.25 -8.72 0.03
C GLN A 70 14.09 -7.59 -0.55
N PRO A 71 15.21 -7.22 0.09
CA PRO A 71 16.13 -6.25 -0.47
C PRO A 71 16.64 -6.69 -1.84
N TYR A 72 16.65 -5.77 -2.81
CA TYR A 72 17.21 -6.02 -4.14
C TYR A 72 18.72 -6.35 -4.09
N ASP A 73 19.44 -5.77 -3.13
CA ASP A 73 20.87 -5.98 -2.92
C ASP A 73 21.15 -6.42 -1.45
N LYS A 74 21.78 -7.59 -1.25
CA LYS A 74 22.08 -8.19 0.08
C LYS A 74 23.60 -8.21 0.34
N PRO A 75 24.12 -8.28 1.58
CA PRO A 75 23.62 -7.88 2.90
C PRO A 75 24.42 -6.69 3.49
N ASN A 76 25.14 -5.92 2.67
CA ASN A 76 26.09 -4.91 3.13
C ASN A 76 25.61 -3.47 2.90
N ARG A 77 24.28 -3.28 2.77
CA ARG A 77 23.71 -1.97 2.50
C ARG A 77 23.71 -1.19 3.82
N LYS A 78 24.45 -0.08 3.85
CA LYS A 78 24.09 1.03 4.75
C LYS A 78 22.64 1.35 4.43
N MET A 79 21.75 1.31 5.41
CA MET A 79 20.30 1.59 5.27
C MET A 79 19.98 3.04 4.84
N GLU A 80 20.94 3.72 4.22
CA GLU A 80 20.86 5.11 3.83
C GLU A 80 21.31 5.14 2.37
N TRP A 81 20.34 5.26 1.47
CA TRP A 81 20.59 5.68 0.11
C TRP A 81 20.06 7.10 -0.06
N HIS A 82 20.82 7.93 -0.77
CA HIS A 82 20.38 9.25 -1.17
C HIS A 82 19.94 9.19 -2.62
N ASP A 83 18.76 9.72 -2.93
CA ASP A 83 18.36 9.91 -4.32
C ASP A 83 19.17 11.05 -4.98
N GLU A 84 18.85 11.35 -6.25
CA GLU A 84 19.51 12.42 -7.02
C GLU A 84 19.30 13.82 -6.39
N GLU A 85 18.30 13.96 -5.52
CA GLU A 85 17.91 15.19 -4.81
C GLU A 85 18.58 15.30 -3.43
N GLY A 86 19.21 14.20 -2.96
CA GLY A 86 19.92 14.12 -1.69
C GLY A 86 19.05 13.65 -0.52
N ASP A 87 17.80 13.27 -0.76
CA ASP A 87 16.87 12.83 0.27
C ASP A 87 17.22 11.43 0.77
N ARG A 88 17.13 11.25 2.09
CA ARG A 88 17.48 9.99 2.74
C ARG A 88 16.34 8.98 2.59
N HIS A 89 16.63 7.88 1.91
CA HIS A 89 15.75 6.73 1.78
C HIS A 89 16.29 5.55 2.56
N ILE A 90 15.41 4.95 3.36
CA ILE A 90 15.71 3.75 4.16
C ILE A 90 15.38 2.44 3.41
N TYR A 91 14.97 2.52 2.14
CA TYR A 91 14.57 1.39 1.31
C TYR A 91 15.02 1.54 -0.15
N ASP A 92 15.07 0.44 -0.92
CA ASP A 92 15.23 0.50 -2.38
C ASP A 92 13.86 0.50 -3.07
N PRO A 93 13.60 1.38 -4.05
CA PRO A 93 12.40 1.25 -4.88
C PRO A 93 12.29 -0.09 -5.62
N ARG A 94 13.43 -0.79 -5.83
CA ARG A 94 13.50 -2.12 -6.45
C ARG A 94 13.32 -3.28 -5.46
N ASP A 95 13.19 -3.01 -4.16
CA ASP A 95 12.87 -4.06 -3.18
C ASP A 95 11.63 -4.84 -3.64
N GLU A 96 11.66 -6.16 -3.50
CA GLU A 96 10.59 -7.01 -4.03
C GLU A 96 9.64 -7.43 -2.92
N VAL A 97 8.34 -7.34 -3.17
CA VAL A 97 7.32 -7.93 -2.30
C VAL A 97 7.54 -9.44 -2.23
N VAL A 98 7.71 -9.98 -1.03
CA VAL A 98 7.79 -11.42 -0.77
C VAL A 98 6.45 -11.92 -0.26
N LYS A 99 5.81 -11.13 0.60
CA LYS A 99 4.50 -11.41 1.19
C LYS A 99 3.70 -10.14 1.24
N ILE A 100 2.41 -10.27 0.98
CA ILE A 100 1.43 -9.22 1.16
C ILE A 100 0.20 -9.86 1.82
N SER A 101 -0.32 -9.22 2.87
CA SER A 101 -1.57 -9.65 3.49
C SER A 101 -2.75 -9.40 2.55
N VAL A 102 -3.88 -10.08 2.81
CA VAL A 102 -5.14 -9.69 2.16
C VAL A 102 -5.53 -8.27 2.61
N PRO A 103 -6.25 -7.50 1.78
CA PRO A 103 -6.73 -6.17 2.18
C PRO A 103 -7.59 -6.27 3.44
N GLN A 104 -7.22 -5.54 4.47
CA GLN A 104 -7.93 -5.48 5.75
C GLN A 104 -8.57 -4.11 5.90
N ILE A 105 -9.73 -4.06 6.55
CA ILE A 105 -10.34 -2.80 6.97
C ILE A 105 -9.76 -2.46 8.34
N GLY A 106 -8.95 -1.40 8.39
CA GLY A 106 -8.43 -0.81 9.62
C GLY A 106 -9.23 0.42 10.02
N TYR A 107 -9.26 0.71 11.31
CA TYR A 107 -9.64 2.05 11.75
C TYR A 107 -8.54 3.01 11.33
N PRO A 108 -8.89 4.18 10.78
CA PRO A 108 -7.88 5.16 10.46
C PRO A 108 -7.31 5.66 11.79
N ILE A 109 -6.00 5.49 11.94
CA ILE A 109 -5.24 6.07 13.05
C ILE A 109 -5.03 7.54 12.65
N TRP A 110 -6.07 8.36 12.84
CA TRP A 110 -5.93 9.81 12.75
C TRP A 110 -5.40 10.30 14.10
N ASP A 111 -4.35 11.13 14.05
CA ASP A 111 -3.82 11.91 15.18
C ASP A 111 -4.62 13.22 15.34
#